data_AF-A0A2G5ZJB3-F1
#
_entry.id   AF-A0A2G5ZJB3-F1
#
_cell.length_a   1.000
_cell.length_b   1.000
_cell.length_c   1.000
_cell.angle_alpha   90.00
_cell.angle_beta   90.00
_cell.angle_gamma   90.00
#
_symmetry.space_group_name_H-M   'P 1'
#
loop_
_entity.id
_entity.type
_entity.pdbx_description
1 polymer ?
#
loop_
_entity_poly.entity_id
_entity_poly.type
_entity_poly.pdbx_seq_one_letter_code
_entity_poly.pdbx_strand_id
1 'polypeptide(L)'
;MNKKTILIAVWGASIIIAIISILKNPNSFYTNGTIIAGWLLFAVQLTWNQSERFYMKIKNMWFIAKNPDCIWNMQVEFTGEFDKDIFKEIDKIFCSKSTDYKIIQLSNARKIYKIKTLSYEVVTSPHQIRLIVEDLEVSYRRSKTIIQKEIGILLESLSRVLKEDKSDYYLTIDFKEYNPYFGFFVRRLNANEVNTFNVKFKVDGERVSINKTSIELHTESLQSFRSFSEEYLSLSPR
;
A
#
# COMPACT_ATOMS: atom_id res chain seq x y z
N MET A 1 9.28 -27.53 -17.44
CA MET A 1 9.76 -27.78 -16.06
C MET A 1 9.17 -26.73 -15.13
N ASN A 2 8.60 -27.12 -13.98
CA ASN A 2 7.93 -26.17 -13.07
C ASN A 2 8.95 -25.20 -12.45
N LYS A 3 8.64 -23.90 -12.36
CA LYS A 3 9.52 -22.86 -11.78
C LYS A 3 10.02 -23.25 -10.38
N LYS A 4 9.16 -23.89 -9.58
CA LYS A 4 9.53 -24.40 -8.25
C LYS A 4 10.62 -25.48 -8.32
N THR A 5 10.53 -26.39 -9.28
CA THR A 5 11.50 -27.47 -9.47
C THR A 5 12.87 -26.92 -9.87
N ILE A 6 12.92 -25.88 -10.71
CA ILE A 6 14.17 -25.19 -11.08
C ILE A 6 14.82 -24.56 -9.85
N LEU A 7 14.06 -23.82 -9.05
CA LEU A 7 14.58 -23.17 -7.84
C LEU A 7 15.10 -24.20 -6.83
N ILE A 8 14.37 -25.28 -6.60
CA ILE A 8 14.78 -26.36 -5.69
C ILE A 8 16.08 -27.02 -6.19
N ALA A 9 16.18 -27.32 -7.48
CA ALA A 9 17.37 -27.92 -8.06
C ALA A 9 18.60 -27.02 -7.92
N VAL A 10 18.46 -25.72 -8.17
CA VAL A 10 19.57 -24.75 -8.06
C VAL A 10 20.01 -24.58 -6.62
N TRP A 11 19.08 -24.44 -5.67
CA TRP A 11 19.44 -24.40 -4.24
C TRP A 11 20.09 -25.70 -3.77
N GLY A 12 19.58 -26.85 -4.20
CA GLY A 12 20.19 -28.15 -3.92
C GLY A 12 21.61 -28.26 -4.44
N ALA A 13 21.85 -27.84 -5.69
CA ALA A 13 23.19 -27.81 -6.27
C ALA A 13 24.13 -26.87 -5.51
N SER A 14 23.69 -25.65 -5.18
CA SER A 14 24.50 -24.69 -4.41
C SER A 14 24.89 -25.25 -3.03
N ILE A 15 23.98 -25.93 -2.34
CA ILE A 15 24.25 -26.57 -1.04
C ILE A 15 25.23 -27.73 -1.18
N ILE A 16 25.03 -28.62 -2.17
CA ILE A 16 25.92 -29.76 -2.42
C ILE A 16 27.34 -29.25 -2.73
N ILE A 17 27.46 -28.23 -3.58
CA ILE A 17 28.76 -27.63 -3.91
C ILE A 17 29.41 -27.03 -2.67
N ALA A 18 28.65 -26.31 -1.83
CA ALA A 18 29.18 -25.78 -0.57
C ALA A 18 29.70 -26.88 0.37
N ILE A 19 28.95 -27.97 0.55
CA ILE A 19 29.35 -29.10 1.39
C ILE A 19 30.62 -29.77 0.82
N ILE A 20 30.65 -30.06 -0.48
CA ILE A 20 31.81 -30.71 -1.13
C ILE A 20 33.05 -29.81 -1.02
N SER A 21 32.92 -28.51 -1.26
CA SER A 21 34.02 -27.56 -1.15
C SER A 21 34.58 -27.47 0.26
N ILE A 22 33.73 -27.48 1.29
CA ILE A 22 34.16 -27.47 2.71
C ILE A 22 34.87 -28.79 3.06
N LEU A 23 34.34 -29.94 2.63
CA LEU A 23 34.87 -31.25 3.00
C LEU A 23 36.17 -31.61 2.27
N LYS A 24 36.30 -31.28 0.97
CA LYS A 24 37.46 -31.70 0.17
C LYS A 24 38.70 -30.83 0.39
N ASN A 25 38.55 -29.54 0.66
CA ASN A 25 39.69 -28.62 0.76
C ASN A 25 39.46 -27.57 1.87
N PRO A 26 39.47 -27.97 3.15
CA PRO A 26 39.19 -27.06 4.26
C PRO A 26 40.17 -25.88 4.36
N ASN A 27 41.41 -26.04 3.87
CA ASN A 27 42.45 -25.01 3.97
C ASN A 27 42.46 -23.98 2.81
N SER A 28 41.70 -24.19 1.73
CA SER A 28 41.63 -23.24 0.60
C SER A 28 40.40 -22.32 0.73
N PHE A 29 40.31 -21.59 1.84
CA PHE A 29 39.17 -20.72 2.17
C PHE A 29 38.83 -19.75 1.03
N TYR A 30 39.84 -19.14 0.40
CA TYR A 30 39.64 -18.15 -0.67
C TYR A 30 39.10 -18.76 -1.98
N THR A 31 39.64 -19.91 -2.40
CA THR A 31 39.22 -20.58 -3.64
C THR A 31 37.82 -21.17 -3.50
N ASN A 32 37.54 -21.82 -2.36
CA ASN A 32 36.22 -22.38 -2.08
C ASN A 32 35.19 -21.29 -1.78
N GLY A 33 35.59 -20.22 -1.09
CA GLY A 33 34.73 -19.08 -0.78
C GLY A 33 34.20 -18.40 -2.03
N THR A 34 35.04 -18.21 -3.05
CA THR A 34 34.63 -17.58 -4.32
C THR A 34 33.61 -18.44 -5.07
N ILE A 35 33.83 -19.76 -5.14
CA ILE A 35 32.90 -20.70 -5.79
C ILE A 35 31.56 -20.73 -5.06
N ILE A 36 31.58 -20.85 -3.73
CA ILE A 36 30.38 -20.86 -2.89
C ILE A 36 29.60 -19.55 -3.04
N ALA A 37 30.30 -18.41 -2.98
CA ALA A 37 29.69 -17.10 -3.17
C ALA A 37 29.06 -16.96 -4.56
N GLY A 38 29.72 -17.43 -5.62
CA GLY A 38 29.17 -17.42 -6.98
C GLY A 38 27.87 -18.21 -7.10
N TRP A 39 27.83 -19.43 -6.57
CA TRP A 39 26.62 -20.27 -6.58
C TRP A 39 25.50 -19.74 -5.70
N LEU A 40 25.84 -19.10 -4.57
CA LEU A 40 24.87 -18.41 -3.73
C LEU A 40 24.28 -17.18 -4.44
N LEU A 41 25.11 -16.34 -5.05
CA LEU A 41 24.67 -15.18 -5.82
C LEU A 41 23.76 -15.61 -6.98
N PHE A 42 24.13 -16.67 -7.69
CA PHE A 42 23.29 -17.23 -8.75
C PHE A 42 21.93 -17.71 -8.23
N ALA A 43 21.92 -18.48 -7.13
CA ALA A 43 20.68 -18.97 -6.52
C ALA A 43 19.78 -17.82 -6.04
N VAL A 44 20.37 -16.79 -5.43
CA VAL A 44 19.66 -15.58 -4.98
C VAL A 44 19.09 -14.79 -6.17
N GLN A 45 19.91 -14.55 -7.20
CA GLN A 45 19.47 -13.84 -8.42
C GLN A 45 18.34 -14.58 -9.13
N LEU A 46 18.43 -15.91 -9.22
CA LEU A 46 17.38 -16.74 -9.80
C LEU A 46 16.10 -16.66 -8.96
N THR A 47 16.23 -16.73 -7.63
CA THR A 47 15.11 -16.60 -6.69
C THR A 47 14.44 -15.24 -6.83
N TRP A 48 15.20 -14.16 -6.94
CA TRP A 48 14.70 -12.80 -7.19
C TRP A 48 13.88 -12.68 -8.49
N ASN A 49 14.37 -13.28 -9.57
CA ASN A 49 13.74 -13.20 -10.90
C ASN A 49 12.51 -14.11 -11.07
N GLN A 50 12.45 -15.20 -10.31
CA GLN A 50 11.40 -16.22 -10.45
C GLN A 50 10.36 -16.20 -9.33
N SER A 51 10.73 -15.82 -8.11
CA SER A 51 9.84 -15.86 -6.94
C SER A 51 9.26 -14.48 -6.64
N GLU A 52 7.96 -14.34 -6.88
CA GLU A 52 7.19 -13.12 -6.64
C GLU A 52 7.15 -12.76 -5.16
N ARG A 53 6.87 -13.75 -4.31
CA ARG A 53 6.87 -13.61 -2.85
C ARG A 53 8.22 -13.19 -2.30
N PHE A 54 9.33 -13.71 -2.85
CA PHE A 54 10.66 -13.32 -2.41
C PHE A 54 10.96 -11.85 -2.77
N TYR A 55 10.72 -11.47 -4.02
CA TYR A 55 10.90 -10.08 -4.48
C TYR A 55 10.12 -9.10 -3.58
N MET A 56 8.82 -9.38 -3.35
CA MET A 56 7.97 -8.50 -2.56
C MET A 56 8.40 -8.43 -1.09
N LYS A 57 8.82 -9.56 -0.49
CA LYS A 57 9.37 -9.56 0.88
C LYS A 57 10.64 -8.72 1.00
N ILE A 58 11.60 -8.86 0.08
CA ILE A 58 12.82 -8.05 0.12
C ILE A 58 12.50 -6.58 -0.09
N LYS A 59 11.62 -6.24 -1.06
CA LYS A 59 11.19 -4.86 -1.28
C LYS A 59 10.46 -4.29 -0.07
N ASN A 60 9.60 -5.05 0.59
CA ASN A 60 8.96 -4.65 1.84
C ASN A 60 10.00 -4.35 2.93
N MET A 61 10.96 -5.24 3.16
CA MET A 61 12.03 -5.00 4.14
C MET A 61 12.85 -3.74 3.81
N TRP A 62 13.15 -3.52 2.52
CA TRP A 62 13.84 -2.32 2.06
C TRP A 62 13.00 -1.05 2.26
N PHE A 63 11.69 -1.09 1.94
CA PHE A 63 10.76 0.02 2.16
C PHE A 63 10.59 0.32 3.64
N ILE A 64 10.54 -0.70 4.49
CA ILE A 64 10.53 -0.53 5.94
C ILE A 64 11.82 0.15 6.37
N ALA A 65 12.99 -0.35 5.94
CA ALA A 65 14.29 0.18 6.35
C ALA A 65 14.53 1.63 5.86
N LYS A 66 14.32 1.90 4.57
CA LYS A 66 14.50 3.22 3.95
C LYS A 66 13.41 4.20 4.36
N ASN A 67 12.19 3.70 4.59
CA ASN A 67 11.01 4.48 4.95
C ASN A 67 10.79 5.71 4.04
N PRO A 68 10.68 5.52 2.72
CA PRO A 68 10.55 6.63 1.79
C PRO A 68 9.24 7.40 2.02
N ASP A 69 9.25 8.67 1.64
CA ASP A 69 8.05 9.50 1.68
C ASP A 69 7.08 9.13 0.57
N CYS A 70 5.81 9.12 0.93
CA CYS A 70 4.69 8.88 0.04
C CYS A 70 3.72 10.05 0.17
N ILE A 71 3.06 10.40 -0.92
CA ILE A 71 1.91 11.30 -0.89
C ILE A 71 0.69 10.40 -1.00
N TRP A 72 -0.33 10.63 -0.19
CA TRP A 72 -1.60 9.97 -0.41
C TRP A 72 -2.74 10.96 -0.21
N ASN A 73 -3.81 10.73 -0.97
CA ASN A 73 -5.08 11.41 -0.83
C ASN A 73 -6.19 10.36 -0.76
N MET A 74 -7.30 10.76 -0.16
CA MET A 74 -8.44 9.87 0.00
C MET A 74 -9.72 10.65 -0.25
N GLN A 75 -10.66 10.01 -0.93
CA GLN A 75 -12.01 10.51 -1.07
C GLN A 75 -12.97 9.40 -0.66
N VAL A 76 -13.94 9.73 0.18
CA VAL A 76 -15.02 8.82 0.56
C VAL A 76 -16.34 9.50 0.26
N GLU A 77 -17.22 8.78 -0.40
CA GLU A 77 -18.56 9.25 -0.74
C GLU A 77 -19.58 8.36 -0.08
N PHE A 78 -20.42 8.95 0.76
CA PHE A 78 -21.59 8.31 1.35
C PHE A 78 -22.83 8.79 0.62
N THR A 79 -23.68 7.87 0.19
CA THR A 79 -24.94 8.14 -0.50
C THR A 79 -26.09 7.63 0.35
N GLY A 80 -27.11 8.46 0.55
CA GLY A 80 -28.28 8.14 1.38
C GLY A 80 -29.14 9.37 1.63
N GLU A 81 -30.19 9.23 2.44
CA GLU A 81 -31.00 10.37 2.87
C GLU A 81 -30.44 10.96 4.17
N PHE A 82 -29.84 12.15 4.08
CA PHE A 82 -29.22 12.81 5.21
C PHE A 82 -30.06 13.97 5.72
N ASP A 83 -30.22 14.06 7.04
CA ASP A 83 -30.92 15.17 7.69
C ASP A 83 -30.12 16.48 7.53
N LYS A 84 -30.83 17.62 7.56
CA LYS A 84 -30.24 18.96 7.51
C LYS A 84 -29.27 19.23 8.66
N ASP A 85 -29.43 18.50 9.78
CA ASP A 85 -28.58 18.60 10.96
C ASP A 85 -27.37 17.62 10.96
N ILE A 86 -27.10 16.92 9.85
CA ILE A 86 -26.03 15.91 9.78
C ILE A 86 -24.65 16.43 10.20
N PHE A 87 -24.36 17.72 9.95
CA PHE A 87 -23.12 18.33 10.38
C PHE A 87 -22.94 18.34 11.90
N LYS A 88 -24.02 18.44 12.70
CA LYS A 88 -23.90 18.38 14.17
C LYS A 88 -23.44 16.99 14.62
N GLU A 89 -23.87 15.95 13.91
CA GLU A 89 -23.47 14.58 14.21
C GLU A 89 -22.01 14.32 13.79
N ILE A 90 -21.63 14.79 12.60
CA ILE A 90 -20.24 14.77 12.14
C ILE A 90 -19.34 15.54 13.11
N ASP A 91 -19.73 16.75 13.52
CA ASP A 91 -18.98 17.57 14.48
C ASP A 91 -18.71 16.79 15.77
N LYS A 92 -19.72 16.10 16.34
CA LYS A 92 -19.56 15.27 17.54
C LYS A 92 -18.53 14.15 17.35
N ILE A 93 -18.52 13.49 16.19
CA ILE A 93 -17.53 12.45 15.88
C ILE A 93 -16.14 13.05 15.89
N PHE A 94 -15.91 14.14 15.15
CA PHE A 94 -14.58 14.75 15.05
C PHE A 94 -14.09 15.29 16.41
N CYS A 95 -14.96 15.94 17.18
CA CYS A 95 -14.64 16.42 18.54
C CYS A 95 -14.29 15.27 19.51
N SER A 96 -14.88 14.09 19.33
CA SER A 96 -14.60 12.92 20.20
C SER A 96 -13.23 12.28 19.96
N LYS A 97 -12.60 12.52 18.80
CA LYS A 97 -11.37 11.82 18.40
C LYS A 97 -10.08 12.47 18.90
N SER A 98 -10.08 13.76 19.19
CA SER A 98 -8.91 14.45 19.70
C SER A 98 -9.29 15.70 20.46
N THR A 99 -8.49 16.07 21.46
CA THR A 99 -8.55 17.37 22.12
C THR A 99 -7.99 18.50 21.25
N ASP A 100 -7.13 18.17 20.28
CA ASP A 100 -6.52 19.10 19.33
C ASP A 100 -7.25 19.00 17.98
N TYR A 101 -8.36 19.73 17.87
CA TYR A 101 -9.16 19.81 16.67
C TYR A 101 -9.53 21.24 16.32
N LYS A 102 -9.70 21.51 15.03
CA LYS A 102 -10.20 22.78 14.51
C LYS A 102 -11.25 22.54 13.44
N ILE A 103 -12.43 23.12 13.62
CA ILE A 103 -13.51 23.09 12.63
C ILE A 103 -13.59 24.47 11.98
N ILE A 104 -13.57 24.50 10.65
CA ILE A 104 -13.67 25.72 9.85
C ILE A 104 -14.89 25.56 8.93
N GLN A 105 -15.91 26.37 9.14
CA GLN A 105 -17.07 26.41 8.25
C GLN A 105 -16.77 27.29 7.03
N LEU A 106 -16.85 26.73 5.84
CA LEU A 106 -16.67 27.46 4.59
C LEU A 106 -18.01 27.89 3.98
N SER A 107 -19.03 27.04 4.12
CA SER A 107 -20.41 27.34 3.72
C SER A 107 -21.39 26.46 4.50
N ASN A 108 -22.70 26.60 4.24
CA ASN A 108 -23.72 25.71 4.81
C ASN A 108 -23.61 24.26 4.35
N ALA A 109 -22.87 24.01 3.26
CA ALA A 109 -22.70 22.69 2.66
C ALA A 109 -21.23 22.20 2.72
N ARG A 110 -20.33 22.96 3.36
CA ARG A 110 -18.88 22.67 3.31
C ARG A 110 -18.19 23.05 4.63
N LYS A 111 -17.52 22.09 5.24
CA LYS A 111 -16.70 22.29 6.45
C LYS A 111 -15.33 21.62 6.29
N ILE A 112 -14.31 22.22 6.91
CA ILE A 112 -12.99 21.61 7.06
C ILE A 112 -12.80 21.22 8.52
N TYR A 113 -12.41 19.97 8.75
CA TYR A 113 -12.05 19.41 10.04
C TYR A 113 -10.55 19.13 10.06
N LYS A 114 -9.82 19.81 10.93
CA LYS A 114 -8.40 19.52 11.17
C LYS A 114 -8.27 18.74 12.47
N ILE A 115 -7.70 17.55 12.40
CA ILE A 115 -7.35 16.72 13.56
C ILE A 115 -5.86 16.39 13.46
N LYS A 116 -5.06 16.88 14.40
CA LYS A 116 -3.59 16.69 14.37
C LYS A 116 -3.01 17.13 13.02
N THR A 117 -2.44 16.20 12.26
CA THR A 117 -1.83 16.42 10.95
C THR A 117 -2.79 16.22 9.77
N LEU A 118 -4.04 15.83 10.02
CA LEU A 118 -5.01 15.49 8.99
C LEU A 118 -6.03 16.61 8.82
N SER A 119 -6.26 17.01 7.57
CA SER A 119 -7.29 17.96 7.18
C SER A 119 -8.31 17.23 6.33
N TYR A 120 -9.55 17.22 6.79
CA TYR A 120 -10.68 16.60 6.12
C TYR A 120 -11.62 17.69 5.66
N GLU A 121 -11.87 17.75 4.36
CA GLU A 121 -12.95 18.55 3.83
C GLU A 121 -14.21 17.69 3.70
N VAL A 122 -15.30 18.14 4.31
CA VAL A 122 -16.61 17.51 4.19
C VAL A 122 -17.51 18.42 3.39
N VAL A 123 -18.00 17.90 2.27
CA VAL A 123 -19.01 18.53 1.42
C VAL A 123 -20.29 17.73 1.54
N THR A 124 -21.41 18.41 1.80
CA THR A 124 -22.73 17.80 1.91
C THR A 124 -23.63 18.29 0.79
N SER A 125 -24.48 17.39 0.34
CA SER A 125 -25.58 17.63 -0.59
C SER A 125 -26.78 16.78 -0.14
N PRO A 126 -28.00 17.00 -0.66
CA PRO A 126 -29.20 16.33 -0.15
C PRO A 126 -29.10 14.80 -0.07
N HIS A 127 -28.36 14.18 -0.99
CA HIS A 127 -28.24 12.72 -1.07
C HIS A 127 -26.80 12.20 -1.01
N GLN A 128 -25.82 13.06 -0.78
CA GLN A 128 -24.42 12.68 -0.83
C GLN A 128 -23.57 13.49 0.15
N ILE A 129 -22.70 12.80 0.88
CA ILE A 129 -21.66 13.38 1.71
C ILE A 129 -20.32 12.93 1.17
N ARG A 130 -19.46 13.88 0.81
CA ARG A 130 -18.11 13.63 0.35
C ARG A 130 -17.11 14.08 1.42
N LEU A 131 -16.29 13.14 1.87
CA LEU A 131 -15.14 13.37 2.73
C LEU A 131 -13.87 13.33 1.86
N ILE A 132 -13.12 14.42 1.83
CA ILE A 132 -11.89 14.56 1.06
C ILE A 132 -10.72 14.79 2.02
N VAL A 133 -9.68 13.99 1.88
CA VAL A 133 -8.37 14.23 2.48
C VAL A 133 -7.44 14.64 1.35
N GLU A 134 -7.01 15.89 1.39
CA GLU A 134 -6.03 16.43 0.44
C GLU A 134 -4.68 15.72 0.56
N ASP A 135 -3.81 15.96 -0.42
CA ASP A 135 -2.48 15.37 -0.50
C ASP A 135 -1.71 15.51 0.81
N LEU A 136 -1.50 14.37 1.46
CA LEU A 136 -0.71 14.28 2.67
C LEU A 136 0.62 13.62 2.38
N GLU A 137 1.69 14.39 2.49
CA GLU A 137 3.04 13.89 2.45
C GLU A 137 3.44 13.30 3.81
N VAL A 138 3.69 12.00 3.84
CA VAL A 138 4.12 11.27 5.03
C VAL A 138 5.02 10.09 4.67
N SER A 139 5.91 9.74 5.58
CA SER A 139 6.71 8.52 5.43
C SER A 139 5.84 7.27 5.37
N TYR A 140 6.27 6.28 4.60
CA TYR A 140 5.56 5.01 4.39
C TYR A 140 5.05 4.35 5.69
N ARG A 141 5.90 4.28 6.74
CA ARG A 141 5.51 3.72 8.05
C ARG A 141 4.38 4.52 8.71
N ARG A 142 4.40 5.84 8.58
CA ARG A 142 3.35 6.72 9.11
C ARG A 142 2.06 6.56 8.31
N SER A 143 2.12 6.48 6.99
CA SER A 143 0.95 6.23 6.11
C SER A 143 0.20 4.97 6.53
N LYS A 144 0.93 3.86 6.74
CA LYS A 144 0.35 2.62 7.24
C LYS A 144 -0.39 2.82 8.57
N THR A 145 0.22 3.55 9.50
CA THR A 145 -0.38 3.83 10.82
C THR A 145 -1.63 4.69 10.70
N ILE A 146 -1.60 5.75 9.89
CA ILE A 146 -2.74 6.66 9.70
C ILE A 146 -3.93 5.91 9.10
N ILE A 147 -3.71 5.17 8.01
CA ILE A 147 -4.79 4.50 7.30
C ILE A 147 -5.43 3.41 8.18
N GLN A 148 -4.62 2.63 8.89
CA GLN A 148 -5.11 1.53 9.73
C GLN A 148 -5.76 2.01 11.04
N LYS A 149 -5.13 2.96 11.74
CA LYS A 149 -5.53 3.30 13.12
C LYS A 149 -6.32 4.59 13.23
N GLU A 150 -6.17 5.52 12.30
CA GLU A 150 -6.81 6.84 12.41
C GLU A 150 -8.01 6.92 11.46
N ILE A 151 -7.78 6.74 10.16
CA ILE A 151 -8.84 6.82 9.14
C ILE A 151 -9.83 5.68 9.30
N GLY A 152 -9.36 4.44 9.44
CA GLY A 152 -10.25 3.29 9.57
C GLY A 152 -11.28 3.49 10.68
N ILE A 153 -10.84 3.89 11.87
CA ILE A 153 -11.72 4.13 13.03
C ILE A 153 -12.67 5.31 12.78
N LEU A 154 -12.20 6.37 12.12
CA LEU A 154 -13.03 7.52 11.77
C LEU A 154 -14.15 7.12 10.80
N LEU A 155 -13.82 6.43 9.71
CA LEU A 155 -14.80 5.99 8.70
C LEU A 155 -15.84 5.04 9.28
N GLU A 156 -15.43 4.16 10.19
CA GLU A 156 -16.38 3.28 10.89
C GLU A 156 -17.31 4.05 11.83
N SER A 157 -16.80 5.10 12.48
CA SER A 157 -17.64 5.97 13.32
C SER A 157 -18.64 6.77 12.48
N LEU A 158 -18.20 7.27 11.31
CA LEU A 158 -19.05 7.99 10.37
C LEU A 158 -20.13 7.08 9.80
N SER A 159 -19.77 5.91 9.27
CA SER A 159 -20.72 4.96 8.66
C SER A 159 -21.86 4.57 9.63
N ARG A 160 -21.54 4.35 10.91
CA ARG A 160 -22.55 4.02 11.93
C ARG A 160 -23.56 5.15 12.20
N VAL A 161 -23.13 6.40 12.08
CA VAL A 161 -23.95 7.59 12.37
C VAL A 161 -24.74 8.00 11.13
N LEU A 162 -24.07 8.03 9.97
CA LEU A 162 -24.65 8.43 8.70
C LEU A 162 -25.69 7.43 8.19
N LYS A 163 -25.55 6.13 8.51
CA LYS A 163 -26.45 5.06 8.05
C LYS A 163 -26.70 5.12 6.54
N GLU A 164 -25.62 5.27 5.79
CA GLU A 164 -25.64 5.35 4.34
C GLU A 164 -26.24 4.10 3.68
N ASP A 165 -26.85 4.28 2.51
CA ASP A 165 -27.28 3.19 1.65
C ASP A 165 -26.11 2.61 0.84
N LYS A 166 -25.20 3.50 0.41
CA LYS A 166 -24.02 3.15 -0.36
C LYS A 166 -22.82 3.97 0.09
N SER A 167 -21.64 3.35 0.10
CA SER A 167 -20.36 4.04 0.25
C SER A 167 -19.40 3.70 -0.89
N ASP A 168 -18.64 4.69 -1.33
CA ASP A 168 -17.57 4.55 -2.31
C ASP A 168 -16.28 5.12 -1.71
N TYR A 169 -15.22 4.34 -1.69
CA TYR A 169 -13.93 4.70 -1.12
C TYR A 169 -12.86 4.74 -2.21
N TYR A 170 -12.14 5.86 -2.27
CA TYR A 170 -11.05 6.11 -3.21
C TYR A 170 -9.78 6.43 -2.42
N LEU A 171 -8.68 5.77 -2.75
CA LEU A 171 -7.36 6.05 -2.17
C LEU A 171 -6.32 6.06 -3.29
N THR A 172 -5.56 7.15 -3.35
CA THR A 172 -4.39 7.25 -4.22
C THR A 172 -3.15 7.31 -3.35
N ILE A 173 -2.14 6.51 -3.70
CA ILE A 173 -0.82 6.53 -3.07
C ILE A 173 0.22 6.78 -4.15
N ASP A 174 0.87 7.93 -4.08
CA ASP A 174 1.98 8.35 -4.92
C ASP A 174 3.31 8.11 -4.21
N PHE A 175 4.17 7.33 -4.84
CA PHE A 175 5.52 7.03 -4.38
C PHE A 175 6.49 8.04 -4.97
N LYS A 176 7.13 8.86 -4.13
CA LYS A 176 8.07 9.90 -4.59
C LYS A 176 9.29 9.36 -5.32
N GLU A 177 9.79 8.21 -4.87
CA GLU A 177 10.99 7.62 -5.44
C GLU A 177 10.68 6.53 -6.46
N TYR A 178 9.99 5.48 -6.03
CA TYR A 178 9.80 4.29 -6.85
C TYR A 178 8.56 3.52 -6.42
N ASN A 179 7.67 3.19 -7.36
CA ASN A 179 6.57 2.29 -7.07
C ASN A 179 7.07 0.82 -7.05
N PRO A 180 7.04 0.12 -5.90
CA PRO A 180 7.51 -1.26 -5.81
C PRO A 180 6.69 -2.24 -6.66
N TYR A 181 5.40 -1.94 -6.91
CA TYR A 181 4.54 -2.74 -7.78
C TYR A 181 4.88 -2.53 -9.25
N PHE A 182 5.17 -1.30 -9.68
CA PHE A 182 5.73 -1.07 -11.02
C PHE A 182 6.96 -1.95 -11.23
N GLY A 183 7.90 -1.92 -10.28
CA GLY A 183 9.10 -2.76 -10.33
C GLY A 183 8.85 -4.26 -10.40
N PHE A 184 7.80 -4.72 -9.70
CA PHE A 184 7.40 -6.11 -9.76
C PHE A 184 7.03 -6.55 -11.19
N PHE A 185 6.24 -5.73 -11.90
CA PHE A 185 5.79 -6.04 -13.25
C PHE A 185 6.89 -5.87 -14.30
N VAL A 186 7.75 -4.85 -14.15
CA VAL A 186 8.78 -4.54 -15.17
C VAL A 186 10.14 -5.17 -14.87
N ARG A 187 10.28 -6.04 -13.86
CA ARG A 187 11.58 -6.65 -13.48
C ARG A 187 12.33 -7.40 -14.61
N ARG A 188 11.63 -7.72 -15.70
CA ARG A 188 12.19 -8.39 -16.90
C ARG A 188 12.37 -7.46 -18.09
N LEU A 189 12.03 -6.20 -17.90
CA LEU A 189 12.14 -5.13 -18.88
C LEU A 189 13.16 -4.12 -18.34
N ASN A 190 13.77 -3.34 -19.23
CA ASN A 190 14.54 -2.19 -18.79
C ASN A 190 13.55 -1.13 -18.28
N ALA A 191 13.44 -0.98 -16.97
CA ALA A 191 12.47 -0.07 -16.34
C ALA A 191 12.62 1.38 -16.83
N ASN A 192 13.82 1.78 -17.26
CA ASN A 192 14.12 3.11 -17.79
C ASN A 192 13.52 3.35 -19.18
N GLU A 193 13.27 2.29 -19.94
CA GLU A 193 12.68 2.37 -21.29
C GLU A 193 11.14 2.35 -21.26
N VAL A 194 10.54 2.11 -20.09
CA VAL A 194 9.08 2.10 -19.94
C VAL A 194 8.58 3.53 -19.72
N ASN A 195 8.11 4.15 -20.81
CA ASN A 195 7.53 5.49 -20.81
C ASN A 195 6.16 5.52 -20.12
N THR A 196 5.30 4.56 -20.45
CA THR A 196 3.93 4.46 -19.92
C THR A 196 3.71 3.08 -19.30
N PHE A 197 3.17 3.05 -18.09
CA PHE A 197 2.79 1.82 -17.40
C PHE A 197 1.46 2.04 -16.70
N ASN A 198 0.49 1.19 -17.03
CA ASN A 198 -0.83 1.21 -16.42
C ASN A 198 -1.37 -0.23 -16.38
N VAL A 199 -1.56 -0.75 -15.18
CA VAL A 199 -2.17 -2.06 -14.94
C VAL A 199 -3.47 -1.83 -14.18
N LYS A 200 -4.61 -2.12 -14.81
CA LYS A 200 -5.93 -2.08 -14.20
C LYS A 200 -6.50 -3.48 -14.08
N PHE A 201 -7.01 -3.81 -12.91
CA PHE A 201 -7.69 -5.07 -12.70
C PHE A 201 -8.83 -4.90 -11.70
N LYS A 202 -9.77 -5.83 -11.79
CA LYS A 202 -10.91 -5.93 -10.90
C LYS A 202 -10.82 -7.25 -10.15
N VAL A 203 -10.76 -7.20 -8.83
CA VAL A 203 -10.92 -8.36 -7.94
C VAL A 203 -12.25 -8.13 -7.24
N ASP A 204 -13.12 -9.14 -7.12
CA ASP A 204 -14.33 -9.15 -6.28
C ASP A 204 -15.28 -7.92 -6.27
N GLY A 205 -15.20 -7.01 -7.24
CA GLY A 205 -15.95 -5.75 -7.22
C GLY A 205 -15.08 -4.51 -7.15
N GLU A 206 -13.89 -4.63 -6.53
CA GLU A 206 -12.92 -3.58 -6.31
C GLU A 206 -12.05 -3.33 -7.56
N ARG A 207 -11.69 -2.06 -7.78
CA ARG A 207 -10.82 -1.66 -8.87
C ARG A 207 -9.47 -1.22 -8.32
N VAL A 208 -8.41 -1.78 -8.88
CA VAL A 208 -7.03 -1.39 -8.60
C VAL A 208 -6.38 -0.93 -9.89
N SER A 209 -5.74 0.24 -9.86
CA SER A 209 -4.92 0.77 -10.94
C SER A 209 -3.50 1.00 -10.43
N ILE A 210 -2.52 0.41 -11.09
CA ILE A 210 -1.09 0.55 -10.76
C ILE A 210 -0.42 1.28 -11.91
N ASN A 211 0.09 2.46 -11.60
CA ASN A 211 0.86 3.29 -12.53
C ASN A 211 2.35 3.24 -12.16
N LYS A 212 3.19 3.89 -12.97
CA LYS A 212 4.65 3.96 -12.74
C LYS A 212 5.02 4.54 -11.37
N THR A 213 4.26 5.53 -10.90
CA THR A 213 4.53 6.26 -9.65
C THR A 213 3.42 6.12 -8.62
N SER A 214 2.25 5.59 -8.99
CA SER A 214 1.07 5.62 -8.13
C SER A 214 0.30 4.31 -8.09
N ILE A 215 -0.52 4.15 -7.07
CA ILE A 215 -1.55 3.13 -6.96
C ILE A 215 -2.86 3.82 -6.62
N GLU A 216 -3.91 3.49 -7.35
CA GLU A 216 -5.28 3.95 -7.10
C GLU A 216 -6.13 2.74 -6.72
N LEU A 217 -6.90 2.88 -5.65
CA LEU A 217 -7.80 1.87 -5.10
C LEU A 217 -9.21 2.44 -5.07
N HIS A 218 -10.18 1.69 -5.60
CA HIS A 218 -11.61 1.97 -5.50
C HIS A 218 -12.36 0.75 -5.00
N THR A 219 -13.21 0.94 -4.00
CA THR A 219 -14.03 -0.11 -3.37
C THR A 219 -15.33 0.47 -2.83
N GLU A 220 -16.36 -0.38 -2.74
CA GLU A 220 -17.68 -0.03 -2.20
C GLU A 220 -17.89 -0.52 -0.76
N SER A 221 -16.85 -1.11 -0.15
CA SER A 221 -16.89 -1.63 1.22
C SER A 221 -15.73 -1.11 2.06
N LEU A 222 -16.03 -0.68 3.29
CA LEU A 222 -15.03 -0.27 4.28
C LEU A 222 -14.08 -1.41 4.65
N GLN A 223 -14.58 -2.65 4.70
CA GLN A 223 -13.77 -3.83 5.01
C GLN A 223 -12.76 -4.08 3.88
N SER A 224 -13.23 -4.07 2.63
CA SER A 224 -12.36 -4.16 1.47
C SER A 224 -11.36 -2.99 1.46
N PHE A 225 -11.80 -1.76 1.73
CA PHE A 225 -10.91 -0.59 1.83
C PHE A 225 -9.76 -0.81 2.81
N ARG A 226 -10.05 -1.28 4.03
CA ARG A 226 -9.02 -1.56 5.05
C ARG A 226 -8.06 -2.64 4.58
N SER A 227 -8.58 -3.76 4.08
CA SER A 227 -7.77 -4.91 3.68
C SER A 227 -6.87 -4.59 2.48
N PHE A 228 -7.41 -3.95 1.44
CA PHE A 228 -6.66 -3.53 0.26
C PHE A 228 -5.64 -2.46 0.63
N SER A 229 -6.02 -1.43 1.37
CA SER A 229 -5.07 -0.40 1.78
C SER A 229 -3.91 -1.02 2.57
N GLU A 230 -4.18 -1.96 3.48
CA GLU A 230 -3.13 -2.71 4.18
C GLU A 230 -2.28 -3.56 3.24
N GLU A 231 -2.88 -4.32 2.33
CA GLU A 231 -2.16 -5.17 1.38
C GLU A 231 -1.19 -4.33 0.52
N TYR A 232 -1.69 -3.23 -0.04
CA TYR A 232 -0.93 -2.37 -0.93
C TYR A 232 0.15 -1.58 -0.18
N LEU A 233 -0.14 -1.10 1.03
CA LEU A 233 0.83 -0.42 1.91
C LEU A 233 1.74 -1.36 2.69
N SER A 234 1.56 -2.67 2.61
CA SER A 234 2.47 -3.64 3.24
C SER A 234 3.29 -4.41 2.22
N LEU A 235 3.10 -4.13 0.92
CA LEU A 235 3.79 -4.80 -0.18
C LEU A 235 3.66 -6.32 -0.08
N SER A 236 2.45 -6.80 0.24
CA SER A 236 2.19 -8.22 0.49
C SER A 236 1.11 -8.77 -0.45
N PRO A 237 1.38 -8.93 -1.76
CA PRO A 237 0.38 -9.44 -2.70
C PRO A 237 0.04 -10.91 -2.41
N ARG A 238 -1.22 -11.26 -2.71
CA ARG A 238 -1.78 -12.64 -2.63
C ARG A 238 -1.08 -13.65 -3.55
#